data_AF-A0A1Y2WPN4-F1
#
_entry.id   AF-A0A1Y2WPN4-F1
#
_cell.length_a   1.000
_cell.length_b   1.000
_cell.length_c   1.000
_cell.angle_alpha   90.00
_cell.angle_beta   90.00
_cell.angle_gamma   90.00
#
_symmetry.space_group_name_H-M   'P 1'
#
loop_
_entity.id
_entity.type
_entity.pdbx_description
1 polymer ?
#
loop_
_entity_poly.entity_id
_entity_poly.type
_entity_poly.pdbx_seq_one_letter_code
_entity_poly.pdbx_strand_id
1 'polypeptide(L)'
;MSMASLGFSGGQMVPTEIPTISFEPDRSIHIADPPPDIVPYMGDGAYTLAGQIYWAAMAFGFQALRAIISSTTPPPVAVNVVTQQWSFTSKRLALPQIMRLMHARLTFRRYGYFHLANDKYAEEIRSFLDPNLVDRLSVALSDDAKKSGFKKTDFLSPLDFEKELRERFRDEYPVFEAALKGQAFDQEHVTCMRRLIQLMSRQAICFGDGPRWRPESVDTLVHGWTMTTKKEFAVH
;
A
#
# COMPACT_ATOMS: atom_id res chain seq x y z
N MET A 1 16.89 -16.24 -46.82
CA MET A 1 16.79 -17.07 -48.04
C MET A 1 15.65 -18.04 -47.85
N SER A 2 14.55 -17.85 -48.57
CA SER A 2 13.35 -18.70 -48.50
C SER A 2 13.54 -19.92 -49.40
N MET A 3 13.33 -21.13 -48.87
CA MET A 3 13.19 -22.33 -49.69
C MET A 3 11.72 -22.76 -49.65
N ALA A 4 11.03 -22.60 -50.77
CA ALA A 4 9.72 -23.20 -50.99
C ALA A 4 9.92 -24.63 -51.51
N SER A 5 9.35 -25.63 -50.84
CA SER A 5 9.21 -26.98 -51.41
C SER A 5 7.93 -27.04 -52.24
N LEU A 6 8.04 -27.55 -53.47
CA LEU A 6 6.93 -27.76 -54.39
C LEU A 6 6.45 -29.22 -54.27
N GLY A 7 5.24 -29.41 -53.76
CA GLY A 7 4.50 -30.67 -53.91
C GLY A 7 3.41 -30.50 -54.98
N PHE A 8 3.36 -31.41 -55.95
CA PHE A 8 2.35 -31.40 -57.02
C PHE A 8 1.41 -32.60 -56.86
N SER A 9 0.13 -32.33 -56.62
CA SER A 9 -0.98 -33.21 -57.00
C SER A 9 -2.21 -32.34 -57.23
N GLY A 10 -2.90 -32.60 -58.34
CA GLY A 10 -3.80 -31.66 -59.00
C GLY A 10 -5.02 -31.23 -58.19
N GLY A 11 -5.49 -30.01 -58.50
CA GLY A 11 -6.76 -29.43 -58.07
C GLY A 11 -6.61 -28.29 -57.06
N GLN A 12 -6.58 -27.05 -57.56
CA GLN A 12 -6.65 -25.78 -56.82
C GLN A 12 -5.66 -25.59 -55.65
N MET A 13 -4.60 -24.80 -55.90
CA MET A 13 -3.81 -24.18 -54.83
C MET A 13 -4.64 -23.08 -54.16
N VAL A 14 -5.30 -23.41 -53.05
CA VAL A 14 -5.66 -22.40 -52.05
C VAL A 14 -4.40 -22.13 -51.24
N PRO A 15 -3.96 -20.88 -51.06
CA PRO A 15 -2.86 -20.57 -50.16
C PRO A 15 -3.30 -20.95 -48.74
N THR A 16 -2.78 -22.06 -48.23
CA THR A 16 -2.89 -22.35 -46.80
C THR A 16 -1.92 -21.39 -46.12
N GLU A 17 -2.41 -20.21 -45.72
CA GLU A 17 -1.70 -19.36 -44.78
C GLU A 17 -1.49 -20.16 -43.50
N ILE A 18 -0.29 -20.70 -43.33
CA ILE A 18 0.16 -21.14 -42.01
C ILE A 18 0.09 -19.87 -41.16
N PRO A 19 -0.70 -19.83 -40.08
CA PRO A 19 -0.70 -18.67 -39.21
C PRO A 19 0.74 -18.53 -38.70
N THR A 20 1.43 -17.50 -39.18
CA THR A 20 2.67 -17.07 -38.56
C THR A 20 2.24 -16.61 -37.17
N ILE A 21 2.34 -17.50 -36.19
CA ILE A 21 2.27 -17.12 -34.78
C ILE A 21 3.46 -16.21 -34.61
N SER A 22 3.22 -14.91 -34.77
CA SER A 22 4.15 -13.88 -34.35
C SER A 22 4.26 -14.06 -32.85
N PHE A 23 5.32 -14.75 -32.42
CA PHE A 23 5.81 -14.66 -31.07
C PHE A 23 6.30 -13.22 -30.94
N GLU A 24 5.38 -12.29 -30.66
CA GLU A 24 5.79 -11.03 -30.08
C GLU A 24 6.48 -11.42 -28.77
N PRO A 25 7.78 -11.17 -28.60
CA PRO A 25 8.39 -11.35 -27.30
C PRO A 25 7.56 -10.51 -26.34
N ASP A 26 7.03 -11.14 -25.28
CA ASP A 26 6.39 -10.44 -24.19
C ASP A 26 7.35 -9.32 -23.80
N ARG A 27 7.01 -8.08 -24.16
CA ARG A 27 7.78 -6.91 -23.76
C ARG A 27 7.40 -6.62 -22.31
N SER A 28 7.54 -7.64 -21.48
CA SER A 28 7.38 -7.61 -20.04
C SER A 28 8.45 -6.66 -19.52
N ILE A 29 8.06 -5.40 -19.34
CA ILE A 29 8.87 -4.45 -18.59
C ILE A 29 8.73 -4.85 -17.13
N HIS A 30 9.60 -5.79 -16.74
CA HIS A 30 9.78 -6.24 -15.37
C HIS A 30 10.64 -5.22 -14.64
N ILE A 31 9.99 -4.41 -13.81
CA ILE A 31 10.69 -3.58 -12.85
C ILE A 31 10.71 -4.37 -11.55
N ALA A 32 11.90 -4.89 -11.19
CA ALA A 32 12.14 -5.70 -10.00
C ALA A 32 12.63 -4.88 -8.81
N ASP A 33 13.10 -3.65 -9.04
CA ASP A 33 13.50 -2.76 -7.95
C ASP A 33 12.25 -2.14 -7.29
N PRO A 34 12.10 -2.27 -5.97
CA PRO A 34 11.00 -1.64 -5.24
C PRO A 34 11.13 -0.10 -5.26
N PRO A 35 10.00 0.63 -5.29
CA PRO A 35 9.98 2.04 -4.91
C PRO A 35 10.71 2.27 -3.57
N PRO A 36 11.54 3.32 -3.43
CA PRO A 36 12.26 3.58 -2.18
C PRO A 36 11.35 3.71 -0.95
N ASP A 37 10.14 4.25 -1.13
CA ASP A 37 9.17 4.45 -0.05
C ASP A 37 8.61 3.14 0.52
N ILE A 38 8.67 2.02 -0.23
CA ILE A 38 8.19 0.72 0.25
C ILE A 38 9.30 -0.18 0.79
N VAL A 39 10.58 0.08 0.44
CA VAL A 39 11.73 -0.76 0.80
C VAL A 39 11.76 -1.16 2.29
N PRO A 40 11.54 -0.25 3.26
CA PRO A 40 11.60 -0.60 4.68
C PRO A 40 10.53 -1.60 5.13
N TYR A 41 9.48 -1.78 4.33
CA TYR A 41 8.30 -2.59 4.65
C TYR A 41 8.22 -3.86 3.81
N MET A 42 9.29 -4.22 3.10
CA MET A 42 9.40 -5.43 2.29
C MET A 42 10.21 -6.52 3.02
N GLY A 43 10.11 -7.78 2.56
CA GLY A 43 10.80 -8.91 3.19
C GLY A 43 10.43 -9.06 4.67
N ASP A 44 11.43 -9.19 5.54
CA ASP A 44 11.23 -9.27 6.99
C ASP A 44 10.54 -8.01 7.56
N GLY A 45 10.80 -6.85 6.96
CA GLY A 45 10.17 -5.58 7.30
C GLY A 45 8.65 -5.57 7.12
N ALA A 46 8.10 -6.46 6.29
CA ALA A 46 6.65 -6.59 6.10
C ALA A 46 5.93 -7.16 7.33
N TYR A 47 6.66 -7.84 8.22
CA TYR A 47 6.13 -8.52 9.39
C TYR A 47 6.37 -7.76 10.70
N THR A 48 7.08 -6.62 10.65
CA THR A 48 7.18 -5.71 11.80
C THR A 48 5.88 -4.92 11.98
N LEU A 49 5.75 -4.22 13.11
CA LEU A 49 4.59 -3.35 13.33
C LEU A 49 4.50 -2.27 12.27
N ALA A 50 5.63 -1.61 11.96
CA ALA A 50 5.71 -0.59 10.93
C ALA A 50 5.25 -1.13 9.56
N GLY A 51 5.69 -2.32 9.16
CA GLY A 51 5.25 -2.95 7.92
C GLY A 51 3.75 -3.27 7.90
N GLN A 52 3.24 -3.85 8.99
CA GLN A 52 1.83 -4.22 9.10
C GLN A 52 0.92 -2.99 9.04
N ILE A 53 1.23 -1.91 9.78
CA ILE A 53 0.42 -0.68 9.73
C ILE A 53 0.55 0.03 8.37
N TYR A 54 1.73 0.02 7.74
CA TYR A 54 1.94 0.59 6.41
C TYR A 54 1.03 -0.10 5.38
N TRP A 55 1.12 -1.43 5.29
CA TRP A 55 0.37 -2.18 4.31
C TRP A 55 -1.12 -2.22 4.61
N ALA A 56 -1.52 -2.26 5.88
CA ALA A 56 -2.92 -2.19 6.28
C ALA A 56 -3.54 -0.84 5.91
N ALA A 57 -2.86 0.28 6.21
CA ALA A 57 -3.32 1.61 5.84
C ALA A 57 -3.41 1.77 4.31
N MET A 58 -2.44 1.23 3.57
CA MET A 58 -2.47 1.25 2.11
C MET A 58 -3.62 0.42 1.55
N ALA A 59 -3.80 -0.83 1.99
CA ALA A 59 -4.91 -1.66 1.54
C ALA A 59 -6.26 -1.01 1.88
N PHE A 60 -6.40 -0.46 3.09
CA PHE A 60 -7.62 0.21 3.54
C PHE A 60 -7.94 1.45 2.70
N GLY A 61 -6.96 2.34 2.48
CA GLY A 61 -7.15 3.53 1.65
C GLY A 61 -7.46 3.20 0.19
N PHE A 62 -6.85 2.15 -0.37
CA PHE A 62 -7.17 1.67 -1.71
C PHE A 62 -8.63 1.21 -1.81
N GLN A 63 -9.14 0.47 -0.82
CA GLN A 63 -10.53 0.04 -0.78
C GLN A 63 -11.50 1.23 -0.67
N ALA A 64 -11.16 2.25 0.14
CA ALA A 64 -11.96 3.46 0.26
C ALA A 64 -12.01 4.25 -1.06
N LEU A 65 -10.86 4.44 -1.72
CA LEU A 65 -10.80 5.08 -3.04
C LEU A 65 -11.60 4.29 -4.09
N ARG A 66 -11.45 2.97 -4.11
CA ARG A 66 -12.20 2.10 -5.02
C ARG A 66 -13.71 2.27 -4.82
N ALA A 67 -14.18 2.27 -3.58
CA ALA A 67 -15.59 2.46 -3.26
C ALA A 67 -16.15 3.83 -3.70
N ILE A 68 -15.33 4.89 -3.69
CA ILE A 68 -15.72 6.20 -4.23
C ILE A 68 -15.74 6.18 -5.75
N ILE A 69 -14.69 5.67 -6.38
CA ILE A 69 -14.52 5.74 -7.84
C ILE A 69 -15.49 4.81 -8.57
N SER A 70 -15.82 3.66 -8.00
CA SER A 70 -16.70 2.66 -8.62
C SER A 70 -18.19 2.86 -8.35
N SER A 71 -18.57 3.91 -7.61
CA SER A 71 -19.96 4.14 -7.21
C SER A 71 -20.47 5.48 -7.70
N THR A 72 -21.67 5.50 -8.27
CA THR A 72 -22.41 6.72 -8.58
C THR A 72 -22.84 7.47 -7.31
N THR A 73 -22.98 6.74 -6.20
CA THR A 73 -23.30 7.29 -4.87
C THR A 73 -22.30 6.73 -3.85
N PRO A 74 -21.16 7.41 -3.64
CA PRO A 74 -20.12 6.96 -2.73
C PRO A 74 -20.62 6.79 -1.28
N PRO A 75 -20.25 5.72 -0.56
CA PRO A 75 -20.59 5.56 0.84
C PRO A 75 -20.00 6.71 1.70
N PRO A 76 -20.77 7.34 2.61
CA PRO A 76 -20.28 8.47 3.43
C PRO A 76 -19.02 8.15 4.23
N VAL A 77 -18.91 6.90 4.74
CA VAL A 77 -17.71 6.41 5.43
C VAL A 77 -16.47 6.43 4.54
N ALA A 78 -16.60 6.01 3.28
CA ALA A 78 -15.48 5.99 2.34
C ALA A 78 -15.03 7.43 2.00
N VAL A 79 -16.00 8.33 1.79
CA VAL A 79 -15.72 9.77 1.57
C VAL A 79 -14.96 10.36 2.74
N ASN A 80 -15.42 10.17 3.97
CA ASN A 80 -14.76 10.70 5.16
C ASN A 80 -13.32 10.18 5.30
N VAL A 81 -13.12 8.87 5.12
CA VAL A 81 -11.78 8.26 5.12
C VAL A 81 -10.89 8.92 4.07
N VAL A 82 -11.36 9.04 2.83
CA VAL A 82 -10.54 9.60 1.75
C VAL A 82 -10.22 11.07 1.99
N THR A 83 -11.19 11.87 2.45
CA THR A 83 -10.97 13.28 2.78
C THR A 83 -9.93 13.44 3.88
N GLN A 84 -9.92 12.56 4.89
CA GLN A 84 -8.94 12.61 5.98
C GLN A 84 -7.56 12.12 5.53
N GLN A 85 -7.48 10.89 5.01
CA GLN A 85 -6.22 10.25 4.64
C GLN A 85 -5.47 11.00 3.54
N TRP A 86 -6.20 11.60 2.59
CA TRP A 86 -5.62 12.25 1.42
C TRP A 86 -5.77 13.77 1.45
N SER A 87 -6.04 14.35 2.63
CA SER A 87 -6.27 15.79 2.84
C SER A 87 -5.23 16.71 2.20
N PHE A 88 -3.98 16.26 2.11
CA PHE A 88 -2.90 16.96 1.37
C PHE A 88 -2.75 16.43 -0.06
N THR A 89 -2.71 15.11 -0.24
CA THR A 89 -2.44 14.48 -1.55
C THR A 89 -3.48 14.82 -2.61
N SER A 90 -4.76 14.93 -2.24
CA SER A 90 -5.85 15.25 -3.17
C SER A 90 -5.80 16.68 -3.71
N LYS A 91 -4.98 17.56 -3.12
CA LYS A 91 -4.73 18.92 -3.65
C LYS A 91 -3.81 18.91 -4.86
N ARG A 92 -3.06 17.81 -5.06
CA ARG A 92 -2.03 17.69 -6.10
C ARG A 92 -2.30 16.57 -7.09
N LEU A 93 -2.97 15.51 -6.65
CA LEU A 93 -3.26 14.33 -7.46
C LEU A 93 -4.75 14.05 -7.46
N ALA A 94 -5.29 13.66 -8.62
CA ALA A 94 -6.66 13.21 -8.72
C ALA A 94 -6.83 11.82 -8.06
N LEU A 95 -7.99 11.56 -7.47
CA LEU A 95 -8.27 10.28 -6.77
C LEU A 95 -7.97 9.03 -7.62
N PRO A 96 -8.28 8.98 -8.93
CA PRO A 96 -7.93 7.84 -9.77
C PRO A 96 -6.41 7.61 -9.88
N GLN A 97 -5.62 8.68 -9.87
CA GLN A 97 -4.15 8.58 -9.88
C GLN A 97 -3.66 7.99 -8.56
N ILE A 98 -4.12 8.52 -7.44
CA ILE A 98 -3.81 7.99 -6.10
C ILE A 98 -4.14 6.50 -6.02
N MET A 99 -5.33 6.10 -6.47
CA MET A 99 -5.75 4.70 -6.46
C MET A 99 -4.82 3.80 -7.29
N ARG A 100 -4.38 4.25 -8.49
CA ARG A 100 -3.42 3.51 -9.31
C ARG A 100 -2.07 3.34 -8.63
N LEU A 101 -1.57 4.39 -7.98
CA LEU A 101 -0.30 4.37 -7.26
C LEU A 101 -0.30 3.42 -6.06
N MET A 102 -1.42 3.34 -5.36
CA MET A 102 -1.60 2.37 -4.29
C MET A 102 -1.71 0.95 -4.85
N HIS A 103 -2.49 0.76 -5.92
CA HIS A 103 -2.62 -0.54 -6.58
C HIS A 103 -1.27 -1.07 -7.06
N ALA A 104 -0.44 -0.21 -7.65
CA ALA A 104 0.91 -0.55 -8.06
C ALA A 104 1.74 -1.08 -6.87
N ARG A 105 1.81 -0.33 -5.77
CA ARG A 105 2.57 -0.75 -4.56
C ARG A 105 2.05 -2.05 -3.95
N LEU A 106 0.73 -2.23 -3.89
CA LEU A 106 0.09 -3.47 -3.42
C LEU A 106 0.39 -4.66 -4.36
N THR A 107 0.44 -4.41 -5.67
CA THR A 107 0.82 -5.41 -6.68
C THR A 107 2.29 -5.80 -6.50
N PHE A 108 3.17 -4.82 -6.33
CA PHE A 108 4.60 -5.08 -6.09
C PHE A 108 4.81 -5.87 -4.80
N ARG A 109 4.12 -5.52 -3.71
CA ARG A 109 4.17 -6.29 -2.45
C ARG A 109 3.83 -7.78 -2.68
N ARG A 110 2.87 -8.07 -3.55
CA ARG A 110 2.39 -9.43 -3.81
C ARG A 110 3.33 -10.24 -4.70
N TYR A 111 3.88 -9.61 -5.74
CA TYR A 111 4.61 -10.34 -6.79
C TYR A 111 6.13 -10.09 -6.78
N GLY A 112 6.59 -9.03 -6.12
CA GLY A 112 8.00 -8.60 -6.13
C GLY A 112 8.43 -7.90 -7.41
N TYR A 113 7.50 -7.64 -8.34
CA TYR A 113 7.76 -6.92 -9.59
C TYR A 113 6.50 -6.25 -10.13
N PHE A 114 6.67 -5.30 -11.04
CA PHE A 114 5.60 -4.77 -11.86
C PHE A 114 5.54 -5.47 -13.22
N HIS A 115 4.34 -5.80 -13.69
CA HIS A 115 4.10 -6.25 -15.07
C HIS A 115 3.34 -5.16 -15.82
N LEU A 116 4.06 -4.29 -16.53
CA LEU A 116 3.51 -3.07 -17.16
C LEU A 116 3.33 -3.17 -18.68
N ALA A 117 3.63 -4.31 -19.31
CA ALA A 117 3.66 -4.45 -20.77
C ALA A 117 2.37 -4.02 -21.46
N ASN A 118 1.22 -4.27 -20.81
CA ASN A 118 -0.11 -4.02 -21.35
C ASN A 118 -0.94 -3.07 -20.46
N ASP A 119 -0.31 -2.35 -19.53
CA ASP A 119 -1.02 -1.40 -18.67
C ASP A 119 -1.14 -0.05 -19.39
N LYS A 120 -2.38 0.40 -19.64
CA LYS A 120 -2.66 1.72 -20.25
C LYS A 120 -2.10 2.92 -19.46
N TYR A 121 -1.73 2.71 -18.20
CA TYR A 121 -1.14 3.70 -17.31
C TYR A 121 0.35 3.41 -17.03
N ALA A 122 1.01 2.56 -17.81
CA ALA A 122 2.40 2.15 -17.59
C ALA A 122 3.37 3.33 -17.42
N GLU A 123 3.30 4.36 -18.28
CA GLU A 123 4.17 5.54 -18.17
C GLU A 123 3.89 6.36 -16.90
N GLU A 124 2.62 6.51 -16.53
CA GLU A 124 2.25 7.18 -15.30
C GLU A 124 2.81 6.41 -14.11
N ILE A 125 2.55 5.10 -14.03
CA ILE A 125 3.07 4.25 -12.96
C ILE A 125 4.59 4.35 -12.89
N ARG A 126 5.31 4.23 -14.01
CA ARG A 126 6.78 4.39 -14.08
C ARG A 126 7.26 5.74 -13.57
N SER A 127 6.57 6.82 -13.93
CA SER A 127 6.96 8.17 -13.49
C SER A 127 6.94 8.28 -11.96
N PHE A 128 6.01 7.61 -11.29
CA PHE A 128 5.92 7.58 -9.84
C PHE A 128 6.82 6.52 -9.17
N LEU A 129 7.53 5.71 -9.96
CA LEU A 129 8.65 4.90 -9.48
C LEU A 129 9.95 5.70 -9.46
N ASP A 130 10.02 6.86 -10.12
CA ASP A 130 11.16 7.78 -10.04
C ASP A 130 11.28 8.31 -8.59
N PRO A 131 12.38 7.97 -7.87
CA PRO A 131 12.62 8.46 -6.52
C PRO A 131 12.53 9.98 -6.42
N ASN A 132 13.02 10.69 -7.45
CA ASN A 132 13.02 12.14 -7.46
C ASN A 132 11.60 12.72 -7.54
N LEU A 133 10.66 12.03 -8.21
CA LEU A 133 9.27 12.47 -8.25
C LEU A 133 8.59 12.28 -6.91
N VAL A 134 8.82 11.15 -6.24
CA VAL A 134 8.29 10.87 -4.90
C VAL A 134 8.80 11.92 -3.91
N ASP A 135 10.09 12.24 -3.95
CA ASP A 135 10.70 13.26 -3.09
C ASP A 135 10.11 14.66 -3.36
N ARG A 136 10.01 15.06 -4.64
CA ARG A 136 9.39 16.35 -4.99
C ARG A 136 7.93 16.44 -4.52
N LEU A 137 7.16 15.37 -4.71
CA LEU A 137 5.77 15.32 -4.25
C LEU A 137 5.70 15.43 -2.73
N SER A 138 6.53 14.67 -2.01
CA SER A 138 6.64 14.67 -0.56
C SER A 138 7.00 16.04 0.01
N VAL A 139 7.94 16.76 -0.61
CA VAL A 139 8.28 18.15 -0.27
C VAL A 139 7.09 19.06 -0.49
N ALA A 140 6.44 18.96 -1.66
CA ALA A 140 5.34 19.84 -2.01
C ALA A 140 4.10 19.62 -1.11
N LEU A 141 3.83 18.38 -0.70
CA LEU A 141 2.79 18.06 0.29
C LEU A 141 3.16 18.55 1.69
N SER A 142 4.43 18.50 2.06
CA SER A 142 4.93 19.09 3.31
C SER A 142 4.69 20.60 3.37
N ASP A 143 4.88 21.30 2.25
CA ASP A 143 4.62 22.75 2.18
C ASP A 143 3.13 23.08 2.25
N ASP A 144 2.26 22.24 1.68
CA ASP A 144 0.81 22.42 1.82
C ASP A 144 0.30 22.14 3.24
N ALA A 145 0.97 21.22 3.96
CA ALA A 145 0.73 21.02 5.37
C ALA A 145 1.15 22.25 6.19
N LYS A 146 2.32 22.85 5.89
CA LYS A 146 2.80 24.08 6.57
C LYS A 146 1.82 25.23 6.40
N LYS A 147 1.28 25.42 5.19
CA LYS A 147 0.22 26.43 4.93
C LYS A 147 -1.05 26.18 5.74
N SER A 148 -1.29 24.92 6.13
CA SER A 148 -2.43 24.51 6.95
C SER A 148 -2.09 24.50 8.45
N GLY A 149 -0.93 25.01 8.86
CA GLY A 149 -0.49 25.11 10.25
C GLY A 149 0.22 23.87 10.82
N PHE A 150 0.56 22.88 9.99
CA PHE A 150 1.21 21.65 10.44
C PHE A 150 2.56 21.44 9.77
N LYS A 151 3.51 20.79 10.44
CA LYS A 151 4.73 20.28 9.82
C LYS A 151 4.59 18.77 9.61
N LYS A 152 5.17 18.25 8.53
CA LYS A 152 5.23 16.80 8.30
C LYS A 152 5.90 16.04 9.46
N THR A 153 6.87 16.68 10.13
CA THR A 153 7.55 16.16 11.33
C THR A 153 6.67 16.08 12.56
N ASP A 154 5.50 16.72 12.54
CA ASP A 154 4.50 16.59 13.61
C ASP A 154 3.73 15.26 13.49
N PHE A 155 3.99 14.47 12.43
CA PHE A 155 3.40 13.18 12.18
C PHE A 155 4.48 12.08 12.13
N LEU A 156 4.24 11.02 12.87
CA LEU A 156 5.09 9.84 12.95
C LEU A 156 5.02 9.05 11.64
N SER A 157 6.19 8.69 11.11
CA SER A 157 6.28 7.65 10.06
C SER A 157 5.92 6.27 10.67
N PRO A 158 5.68 5.23 9.87
CA PRO A 158 5.45 3.89 10.40
C PRO A 158 6.59 3.40 11.32
N LEU A 159 7.84 3.73 10.96
CA LEU A 159 9.01 3.38 11.74
C LEU A 159 9.08 4.14 13.08
N ASP A 160 8.82 5.46 13.04
CA ASP A 160 8.78 6.27 14.26
C ASP A 160 7.63 5.83 15.17
N PHE A 161 6.49 5.47 14.59
CA PHE A 161 5.33 4.97 15.31
C PHE A 161 5.63 3.64 16.02
N GLU A 162 6.31 2.71 15.34
CA GLU A 162 6.76 1.46 15.96
C GLU A 162 7.76 1.73 17.10
N LYS A 163 8.72 2.62 16.89
CA LYS A 163 9.70 2.99 17.91
C LYS A 163 9.02 3.55 19.17
N GLU A 164 8.11 4.49 19.01
CA GLU A 164 7.33 5.10 20.08
C GLU A 164 6.49 4.08 20.87
N LEU A 165 5.95 3.06 20.21
CA LEU A 165 5.22 1.98 20.89
C LEU A 165 6.15 1.02 21.63
N ARG A 166 7.29 0.69 21.05
CA ARG A 166 8.30 -0.16 21.70
C ARG A 166 8.80 0.49 22.99
N GLU A 167 9.02 1.81 22.98
CA GLU A 167 9.42 2.57 24.16
C GLU A 167 8.34 2.65 25.24
N ARG A 168 7.05 2.74 24.85
CA ARG A 168 5.92 2.77 25.79
C ARG A 168 5.62 1.41 26.42
N PHE A 169 5.58 0.34 25.62
CA PHE A 169 5.26 -1.01 26.11
C PHE A 169 6.41 -1.68 26.84
N ARG A 170 7.67 -1.37 26.49
CA ARG A 170 8.88 -1.95 27.08
C ARG A 170 8.78 -3.49 27.15
N ASP A 171 8.64 -4.04 28.34
CA ASP A 171 8.62 -5.48 28.62
C ASP A 171 7.34 -6.17 28.09
N GLU A 172 6.26 -5.43 27.86
CA GLU A 172 5.03 -5.96 27.26
C GLU A 172 5.09 -6.03 25.72
N TYR A 173 6.09 -5.37 25.10
CA TYR A 173 6.19 -5.30 23.65
C TYR A 173 6.30 -6.68 22.97
N PRO A 174 7.03 -7.68 23.51
CA PRO A 174 7.06 -9.02 22.92
C PRO A 174 5.68 -9.69 22.86
N VAL A 175 4.80 -9.47 23.85
CA VAL A 175 3.42 -10.01 23.84
C VAL A 175 2.61 -9.32 22.75
N PHE A 176 2.73 -8.00 22.66
CA PHE A 176 2.13 -7.19 21.61
C PHE A 176 2.59 -7.65 20.21
N GLU A 177 3.90 -7.86 20.02
CA GLU A 177 4.48 -8.30 18.76
C GLU A 177 4.05 -9.73 18.40
N ALA A 178 3.96 -10.64 19.39
CA ALA A 178 3.41 -11.97 19.19
C ALA A 178 1.95 -11.90 18.73
N ALA A 179 1.12 -11.03 19.32
CA ALA A 179 -0.27 -10.84 18.90
C ALA A 179 -0.38 -10.30 17.47
N LEU A 180 0.49 -9.38 17.08
CA LEU A 180 0.62 -8.87 15.71
C LEU A 180 0.94 -9.99 14.70
N LYS A 181 1.84 -10.89 15.08
CA LYS A 181 2.22 -12.05 14.27
C LYS A 181 1.18 -13.17 14.29
N GLY A 182 0.10 -13.04 15.07
CA GLY A 182 -0.90 -14.09 15.28
C GLY A 182 -0.36 -15.28 16.09
N GLN A 183 0.71 -15.06 16.85
CA GLN A 183 1.46 -16.03 17.64
C GLN A 183 1.26 -15.82 19.16
N ALA A 184 0.35 -14.92 19.57
CA ALA A 184 0.05 -14.75 20.98
C ALA A 184 -0.61 -16.01 21.55
N PHE A 185 -0.28 -16.31 22.81
CA PHE A 185 -0.89 -17.42 23.56
C PHE A 185 -2.40 -17.22 23.77
N ASP A 186 -2.81 -15.97 24.00
CA ASP A 186 -4.21 -15.60 24.09
C ASP A 186 -4.76 -15.08 22.75
N GLN A 187 -5.91 -15.63 22.36
CA GLN A 187 -6.59 -15.31 21.12
C GLN A 187 -7.33 -13.95 21.18
N GLU A 188 -7.65 -13.46 22.38
CA GLU A 188 -8.22 -12.12 22.57
C GLU A 188 -7.20 -11.04 22.21
N HIS A 189 -5.93 -11.21 22.60
CA HIS A 189 -4.83 -10.34 22.17
C HIS A 189 -4.73 -10.21 20.64
N VAL A 190 -4.83 -11.32 19.90
CA VAL A 190 -4.81 -11.30 18.43
C VAL A 190 -6.03 -10.54 17.88
N THR A 191 -7.20 -10.72 18.49
CA THR A 191 -8.43 -10.02 18.08
C THR A 191 -8.36 -8.53 18.36
N CYS A 192 -7.83 -8.15 19.52
CA CYS A 192 -7.56 -6.76 19.90
C CYS A 192 -6.61 -6.11 18.90
N MET A 193 -5.49 -6.78 18.61
CA MET A 193 -4.50 -6.31 17.65
C MET A 193 -5.11 -6.04 16.27
N ARG A 194 -5.94 -6.95 15.74
CA ARG A 194 -6.64 -6.74 14.45
C ARG A 194 -7.51 -5.49 14.47
N ARG A 195 -8.23 -5.22 15.56
CA ARG A 195 -9.06 -4.02 15.73
C ARG A 195 -8.21 -2.75 15.81
N LEU A 196 -7.09 -2.80 16.51
CA LEU A 196 -6.14 -1.69 16.62
C LEU A 196 -5.53 -1.36 15.26
N ILE A 197 -5.06 -2.36 14.49
CA ILE A 197 -4.55 -2.15 13.13
C ILE A 197 -5.61 -1.52 12.22
N GLN A 198 -6.88 -1.94 12.31
CA GLN A 198 -7.98 -1.31 11.56
C GLN A 198 -8.20 0.15 11.97
N LEU A 199 -8.14 0.47 13.26
CA LEU A 199 -8.24 1.83 13.77
C LEU A 199 -7.09 2.70 13.25
N MET A 200 -5.86 2.20 13.35
CA MET A 200 -4.67 2.89 12.86
C MET A 200 -4.75 3.13 11.34
N SER A 201 -5.22 2.13 10.58
CA SER A 201 -5.40 2.27 9.14
C SER A 201 -6.33 3.43 8.79
N ARG A 202 -7.40 3.64 9.56
CA ARG A 202 -8.35 4.76 9.37
C ARG A 202 -7.76 6.13 9.69
N GLN A 203 -6.86 6.21 10.65
CA GLN A 203 -6.27 7.46 11.14
C GLN A 203 -5.02 7.91 10.36
N ALA A 204 -4.56 7.10 9.41
CA ALA A 204 -3.39 7.44 8.59
C ALA A 204 -3.61 8.72 7.76
N ILE A 205 -2.56 9.48 7.53
CA ILE A 205 -2.54 10.65 6.63
C ILE A 205 -1.37 10.47 5.67
N CYS A 206 -1.60 10.60 4.37
CA CYS A 206 -0.57 10.40 3.37
C CYS A 206 0.17 11.71 3.05
N PHE A 207 1.50 11.61 2.99
CA PHE A 207 2.41 12.68 2.60
C PHE A 207 3.19 12.36 1.31
N GLY A 208 2.68 11.43 0.49
CA GLY A 208 3.30 11.01 -0.78
C GLY A 208 4.43 9.99 -0.63
N ASP A 209 5.10 9.97 0.52
CA ASP A 209 6.11 8.98 0.92
C ASP A 209 5.56 7.87 1.83
N GLY A 210 4.23 7.79 1.94
CA GLY A 210 3.53 6.79 2.75
C GLY A 210 2.57 7.38 3.78
N PRO A 211 1.87 6.49 4.53
CA PRO A 211 1.00 6.87 5.63
C PRO A 211 1.79 7.37 6.84
N ARG A 212 1.24 8.35 7.54
CA ARG A 212 1.76 8.92 8.79
C ARG A 212 0.64 9.08 9.81
N TRP A 213 1.00 9.16 11.08
CA TRP A 213 0.04 9.26 12.18
C TRP A 213 0.36 10.41 13.11
N ARG A 214 -0.66 10.98 13.73
CA ARG A 214 -0.44 11.95 14.80
C ARG A 214 0.09 11.23 16.06
N PRO A 215 0.94 11.86 16.88
CA PRO A 215 1.48 11.25 18.10
C PRO A 215 0.41 10.68 19.04
N GLU A 216 -0.76 11.32 19.13
CA GLU A 216 -1.87 10.88 19.98
C GLU A 216 -2.48 9.53 19.54
N SER A 217 -2.22 9.11 18.30
CA SER A 217 -2.63 7.79 17.80
C SER A 217 -1.85 6.67 18.50
N VAL A 218 -0.64 6.97 19.01
CA VAL A 218 0.13 6.02 19.83
C VAL A 218 -0.58 5.79 21.15
N ASP A 219 -1.00 6.87 21.82
CA ASP A 219 -1.69 6.79 23.12
C ASP A 219 -3.04 6.07 22.98
N THR A 220 -3.73 6.28 21.86
CA THR A 220 -4.96 5.55 21.51
C THR A 220 -4.71 4.04 21.44
N LEU A 221 -3.61 3.62 20.82
CA LEU A 221 -3.28 2.20 20.67
C LEU A 221 -2.85 1.57 22.00
N VAL A 222 -2.01 2.27 22.78
CA VAL A 222 -1.60 1.81 24.12
C VAL A 222 -2.81 1.67 25.03
N HIS A 223 -3.68 2.68 25.07
CA HIS A 223 -4.89 2.62 25.89
C HIS A 223 -5.82 1.47 25.46
N GLY A 224 -6.03 1.30 24.16
CA GLY A 224 -6.88 0.21 23.63
C GLY A 224 -6.33 -1.19 23.95
N TRP A 225 -5.01 -1.36 23.90
CA TRP A 225 -4.35 -2.58 24.33
C TRP A 225 -4.56 -2.82 25.83
N THR A 226 -4.17 -1.86 26.67
CA THR A 226 -4.26 -1.97 28.13
C THR A 226 -5.67 -2.21 28.64
N MET A 227 -6.69 -1.57 28.07
CA MET A 227 -8.08 -1.77 28.46
C MET A 227 -8.59 -3.18 28.13
N THR A 228 -8.01 -3.83 27.12
CA THR A 228 -8.39 -5.18 26.73
C THR A 228 -7.67 -6.21 27.60
N THR A 229 -6.36 -6.02 27.83
CA THR A 229 -5.55 -6.95 28.63
C THR A 229 -5.83 -6.87 30.13
N LYS A 230 -6.23 -5.70 30.66
CA LYS A 230 -6.57 -5.54 32.09
C LYS A 230 -7.97 -6.01 32.46
N LYS A 231 -8.89 -6.22 31.49
CA LYS A 231 -10.20 -6.83 31.78
C LYS A 231 -10.08 -8.27 32.25
N GLU A 232 -8.96 -8.95 31.97
CA GLU A 232 -8.68 -10.30 32.46
C GLU A 232 -8.29 -10.34 33.95
N PHE A 233 -7.77 -9.23 34.52
CA PHE A 233 -7.37 -9.17 35.94
C PHE A 233 -8.47 -8.69 36.90
N ALA A 234 -9.65 -8.29 36.38
CA ALA A 234 -10.76 -7.83 37.20
C ALA A 234 -11.81 -8.93 37.49
N VAL A 235 -11.55 -10.17 37.07
CA VAL A 235 -12.39 -11.35 37.34
C VAL A 235 -11.54 -12.43 38.00
N HIS A 236 -10.92 -12.11 39.14
CA HIS A 236 -10.47 -13.08 40.14
C HIS A 236 -10.53 -12.47 41.54
#